data_AF-A0A1S3JQ80-F1
#
_entry.id   AF-A0A1S3JQ80-F1
#
_cell.length_a   1.000
_cell.length_b   1.000
_cell.length_c   1.000
_cell.angle_alpha   90.00
_cell.angle_beta   90.00
_cell.angle_gamma   90.00
#
_symmetry.space_group_name_H-M   'P 1'
#
loop_
_entity.id
_entity.type
_entity.pdbx_description
1 polymer ?
#
loop_
_entity_poly.entity_id
_entity_poly.type
_entity_poly.pdbx_seq_one_letter_code
_entity_poly.pdbx_strand_id
1 'polypeptide(L)'
;MNADPKNGTVKTPVYIKVGDPKKEFFSGCCIFDVAFPNTVSVEINEFSFKNYYGHTLTVMARRKEEPGIEPKWKTCLKRMKLMPNPHFETGAQDYFTVTRKQLLFDLTNVTGLRFILRQPSPVWKEFKLEELTFVKTTSETAKSAPLPAWLLRPPRAHGDYPEEKEIKGLPPMDDLSSHLQQMWAMVQQATANQTQVSLGRFDVDNSYDINLLSYT
;
A
#
# COMPACT_ATOMS: atom_id res chain seq x y z
N MET A 1 4.43 -0.20 13.27
CA MET A 1 3.26 -0.96 12.80
C MET A 1 3.31 -0.93 11.27
N ASN A 2 3.86 -1.99 10.67
CA ASN A 2 4.00 -2.08 9.21
C ASN A 2 2.66 -2.50 8.61
N ALA A 3 1.90 -1.53 8.12
CA ALA A 3 0.85 -1.82 7.15
C ALA A 3 1.57 -2.03 5.81
N ASP A 4 1.80 -3.27 5.40
CA ASP A 4 2.28 -3.58 4.05
C ASP A 4 1.21 -3.18 3.02
N PRO A 5 1.37 -2.08 2.26
CA PRO A 5 0.33 -1.59 1.40
C PRO A 5 0.66 -1.97 -0.04
N LYS A 6 0.80 -3.26 -0.35
CA LYS A 6 1.11 -3.68 -1.73
C LYS A 6 0.44 -5.00 -2.04
N ASN A 7 -0.62 -4.95 -2.85
CA ASN A 7 -1.10 -6.09 -3.63
C ASN A 7 -2.01 -5.62 -4.79
N GLY A 8 -1.71 -4.48 -5.39
CA GLY A 8 -2.41 -3.97 -6.57
C GLY A 8 -1.39 -3.38 -7.55
N THR A 9 -1.43 -3.82 -8.81
CA THR A 9 -0.55 -3.27 -9.85
C THR A 9 -1.24 -2.07 -10.46
N VAL A 10 -0.64 -0.88 -10.27
CA VAL A 10 -1.11 0.35 -10.90
C VAL A 10 -0.66 0.36 -12.36
N LYS A 11 -1.61 0.43 -13.29
CA LYS A 11 -1.34 0.59 -14.72
C LYS A 11 -0.93 2.03 -15.01
N THR A 12 -0.17 2.22 -16.10
CA THR A 12 0.27 3.54 -16.56
C THR A 12 -0.90 4.49 -16.72
N PRO A 13 -0.87 5.68 -16.09
CA PRO A 13 -1.91 6.67 -16.25
C PRO A 13 -2.04 7.18 -17.69
N VAL A 14 -3.28 7.29 -18.15
CA VAL A 14 -3.66 7.85 -19.45
C VAL A 14 -4.20 9.25 -19.23
N TYR A 15 -3.54 10.24 -19.81
CA TYR A 15 -3.95 11.64 -19.74
C TYR A 15 -4.74 12.03 -20.98
N ILE A 16 -5.98 12.45 -20.79
CA ILE A 16 -6.86 12.99 -21.81
C ILE A 16 -6.93 14.50 -21.60
N LYS A 17 -6.33 15.25 -22.52
CA LYS A 17 -6.42 16.72 -22.53
C LYS A 17 -7.62 17.12 -23.39
N VAL A 18 -8.47 18.00 -22.89
CA VAL A 18 -9.63 18.54 -23.61
C VAL A 18 -9.33 20.02 -23.87
N GLY A 19 -8.98 20.33 -25.12
CA GLY A 19 -8.61 21.65 -25.61
C GLY A 19 -8.02 21.59 -27.02
N ASP A 20 -8.06 22.71 -27.74
CA ASP A 20 -7.40 22.86 -29.05
C ASP A 20 -5.87 22.82 -28.84
N PRO A 21 -5.09 21.93 -29.48
CA PRO A 21 -3.64 21.86 -29.29
C PRO A 21 -2.91 23.16 -29.61
N LYS A 22 -3.57 24.10 -30.32
CA LYS A 22 -3.05 25.43 -30.64
C LYS A 22 -3.32 26.50 -29.57
N LYS A 23 -4.14 26.23 -28.56
CA LYS A 23 -4.45 27.16 -27.45
C LYS A 23 -3.82 26.65 -26.15
N GLU A 24 -3.25 27.56 -25.36
CA GLU A 24 -2.59 27.23 -24.07
C GLU A 24 -3.54 26.76 -22.96
N PHE A 25 -4.86 26.71 -23.21
CA PHE A 25 -5.86 26.37 -22.22
C PHE A 25 -6.22 24.88 -22.27
N PHE A 26 -5.62 24.08 -21.38
CA PHE A 26 -5.89 22.64 -21.28
C PHE A 26 -6.63 22.29 -19.99
N SER A 27 -7.92 21.99 -20.10
CA SER A 27 -8.60 21.23 -19.05
C SER A 27 -8.26 19.74 -19.22
N GLY A 28 -7.98 19.06 -18.11
CA GLY A 28 -7.42 17.71 -18.14
C GLY A 28 -8.27 16.68 -17.42
N CYS A 29 -8.22 15.44 -17.94
CA CYS A 29 -8.67 14.25 -17.25
C CYS A 29 -7.52 13.22 -17.22
N CYS A 30 -7.20 12.67 -16.06
CA CYS A 30 -6.23 11.60 -15.88
C CYS A 30 -6.98 10.34 -15.46
N ILE A 31 -6.78 9.25 -16.20
CA ILE A 31 -7.42 7.95 -15.95
C ILE A 31 -6.34 6.92 -15.73
N PHE A 32 -6.41 6.21 -14.61
CA PHE A 32 -5.51 5.08 -14.36
C PHE A 32 -6.24 3.95 -13.66
N ASP A 33 -5.81 2.73 -13.95
CA ASP A 33 -6.44 1.52 -13.44
C ASP A 33 -5.49 0.86 -12.44
N VAL A 34 -6.03 0.39 -11.33
CA VAL A 34 -5.35 -0.50 -10.38
C VAL A 34 -5.94 -1.89 -10.57
N ALA A 35 -5.11 -2.84 -10.99
CA ALA A 35 -5.52 -4.22 -11.15
C ALA A 35 -5.14 -5.04 -9.91
N PHE A 36 -6.06 -5.88 -9.46
CA PHE A 36 -5.81 -6.83 -8.37
C PHE A 36 -5.68 -8.25 -8.96
N PRO A 37 -4.80 -9.10 -8.42
CA PRO A 37 -4.69 -10.48 -8.88
C PRO A 37 -6.03 -11.21 -8.78
N ASN A 38 -6.46 -11.85 -9.87
CA ASN A 38 -7.76 -12.55 -9.94
C ASN A 38 -7.84 -13.81 -9.06
N THR A 39 -6.72 -14.23 -8.48
CA THR A 39 -6.60 -15.43 -7.64
C THR A 39 -7.15 -15.22 -6.23
N VAL A 40 -7.24 -13.98 -5.76
CA VAL A 40 -7.68 -13.66 -4.39
C VAL A 40 -8.91 -12.76 -4.43
N SER A 41 -9.95 -13.11 -3.67
CA SER A 41 -11.07 -12.20 -3.40
C SER A 41 -10.54 -11.00 -2.62
N VAL A 42 -10.43 -9.84 -3.28
CA VAL A 42 -9.98 -8.61 -2.62
C VAL A 42 -11.20 -7.84 -2.13
N GLU A 43 -11.29 -7.67 -0.81
CA GLU A 43 -12.21 -6.73 -0.17
C GLU A 43 -11.42 -5.49 0.28
N ILE A 44 -11.85 -4.31 -0.18
CA ILE A 44 -11.22 -3.02 0.13
C ILE A 44 -12.12 -2.28 1.10
N ASN A 45 -11.63 -2.00 2.31
CA ASN A 45 -12.41 -1.27 3.32
C ASN A 45 -12.26 0.25 3.18
N GLU A 46 -11.02 0.67 2.92
CA GLU A 46 -10.66 2.07 2.73
C GLU A 46 -9.46 2.20 1.81
N PHE A 47 -9.33 3.36 1.19
CA PHE A 47 -8.13 3.74 0.45
C PHE A 47 -7.78 5.19 0.72
N SER A 48 -6.48 5.46 0.76
CA SER A 48 -5.94 6.77 1.06
C SER A 48 -4.99 7.20 -0.04
N PHE A 49 -4.91 8.49 -0.29
CA PHE A 49 -4.01 9.05 -1.30
C PHE A 49 -3.71 10.51 -0.97
N LYS A 50 -2.60 11.00 -1.51
CA LYS A 50 -2.26 12.41 -1.54
C LYS A 50 -2.73 13.00 -2.86
N ASN A 51 -3.47 14.10 -2.80
CA ASN A 51 -3.80 14.85 -4.00
C ASN A 51 -2.54 15.51 -4.56
N TYR A 52 -2.44 15.61 -5.89
CA TYR A 52 -1.45 16.44 -6.55
C TYR A 52 -2.17 17.25 -7.62
N TYR A 53 -2.77 18.37 -7.21
CA TYR A 53 -3.47 19.34 -8.05
C TYR A 53 -4.67 18.78 -8.83
N GLY A 54 -5.31 17.70 -8.37
CA GLY A 54 -6.58 17.22 -8.91
C GLY A 54 -7.77 17.93 -8.28
N HIS A 55 -8.77 18.34 -9.06
CA HIS A 55 -9.94 19.04 -8.52
C HIS A 55 -11.05 18.08 -8.05
N THR A 56 -11.40 17.09 -8.88
CA THR A 56 -12.43 16.09 -8.56
C THR A 56 -11.99 14.69 -8.91
N LEU A 57 -12.39 13.72 -8.07
CA LEU A 57 -12.12 12.31 -8.26
C LEU A 57 -13.42 11.53 -8.43
N THR A 58 -13.46 10.66 -9.45
CA THR A 58 -14.47 9.61 -9.59
C THR A 58 -13.76 8.27 -9.61
N VAL A 59 -14.25 7.30 -8.85
CA VAL A 59 -13.70 5.95 -8.82
C VAL A 59 -14.77 4.96 -9.29
N MET A 60 -14.35 4.07 -10.18
CA MET A 60 -15.16 2.95 -10.64
C MET A 60 -14.50 1.65 -10.18
N ALA A 61 -15.32 0.68 -9.82
CA ALA A 61 -14.88 -0.65 -9.46
C ALA A 61 -15.40 -1.68 -10.47
N ARG A 62 -14.56 -2.67 -10.75
CA ARG A 62 -14.91 -3.89 -11.46
C ARG A 62 -14.80 -5.04 -10.46
N ARG A 63 -15.87 -5.81 -10.32
CA ARG A 63 -15.93 -6.96 -9.41
C ARG A 63 -15.92 -8.26 -10.21
N LYS A 64 -15.53 -9.34 -9.55
CA LYS A 64 -15.72 -10.69 -10.08
C LYS A 64 -17.22 -10.97 -10.07
N GLU A 65 -17.81 -11.12 -11.25
CA GLU A 65 -19.20 -11.56 -11.39
C GLU A 65 -19.23 -13.08 -11.66
N GLU A 66 -20.42 -13.68 -11.60
CA GLU A 66 -20.60 -15.11 -11.79
C GLU A 66 -20.21 -15.57 -13.20
N PRO A 67 -19.88 -16.87 -13.38
CA PRO A 67 -19.48 -17.42 -14.67
C PRO A 67 -20.55 -17.14 -15.73
N GLY A 68 -20.19 -16.43 -16.80
CA GLY A 68 -21.09 -16.11 -17.92
C GLY A 68 -21.53 -14.64 -18.01
N ILE A 69 -21.24 -13.81 -16.99
CA ILE A 69 -21.48 -12.36 -17.06
C ILE A 69 -20.15 -11.61 -17.24
N GLU A 70 -20.07 -10.76 -18.26
CA GLU A 70 -18.89 -9.93 -18.47
C GLU A 70 -18.71 -8.89 -17.36
N PRO A 71 -17.51 -8.76 -16.78
CA PRO A 71 -17.30 -7.89 -15.63
C PRO A 71 -17.38 -6.41 -16.02
N LYS A 72 -18.47 -5.74 -15.62
CA LYS A 72 -18.75 -4.33 -15.93
C LYS A 72 -18.18 -3.37 -14.88
N TRP A 73 -17.69 -2.21 -15.34
CA TRP A 73 -17.31 -1.10 -14.46
C TRP A 73 -18.54 -0.43 -13.84
N LYS A 74 -18.57 -0.32 -12.51
CA LYS A 74 -19.63 0.34 -11.74
C LYS A 74 -19.02 1.49 -10.93
N THR A 75 -19.66 2.66 -10.90
CA THR A 75 -19.14 3.83 -10.16
C THR A 75 -19.32 3.62 -8.66
N CYS A 76 -18.24 3.57 -7.88
CA CYS A 76 -18.29 3.42 -6.42
C CYS A 76 -18.10 4.76 -5.68
N LEU A 77 -17.42 5.73 -6.29
CA LEU A 77 -17.28 7.09 -5.75
C LEU A 77 -17.49 8.09 -6.88
N LYS A 78 -18.38 9.06 -6.70
CA LYS A 78 -18.75 9.99 -7.78
C LYS A 78 -18.37 11.41 -7.43
N ARG A 79 -17.46 12.01 -8.22
CA ARG A 79 -17.07 13.43 -8.17
C ARG A 79 -16.78 13.93 -6.74
N MET A 80 -15.99 13.19 -5.99
CA MET A 80 -15.47 13.68 -4.71
C MET A 80 -14.61 14.92 -4.96
N LYS A 81 -14.90 16.00 -4.25
CA LYS A 81 -14.19 17.27 -4.39
C LYS A 81 -12.89 17.22 -3.59
N LEU A 82 -11.76 17.42 -4.26
CA LEU A 82 -10.43 17.43 -3.65
C LEU A 82 -9.92 18.86 -3.44
N MET A 83 -10.30 19.81 -4.30
CA MET A 83 -9.93 21.22 -4.15
C MET A 83 -11.20 22.08 -4.03
N PRO A 84 -11.29 23.02 -3.06
CA PRO A 84 -12.41 23.96 -2.93
C PRO A 84 -12.63 24.79 -4.20
N ASN A 85 -11.54 25.25 -4.82
CA ASN A 85 -11.56 25.96 -6.10
C ASN A 85 -10.50 25.35 -7.02
N PRO A 86 -10.84 24.98 -8.27
CA PRO A 86 -9.89 24.38 -9.20
C PRO A 86 -8.73 25.30 -9.59
N HIS A 87 -8.85 26.62 -9.45
CA HIS A 87 -7.83 27.58 -9.89
C HIS A 87 -6.82 27.97 -8.81
N PHE A 88 -7.02 27.54 -7.56
CA PHE A 88 -6.16 27.90 -6.43
C PHE A 88 -5.50 26.66 -5.82
N GLU A 89 -4.31 26.82 -5.25
CA GLU A 89 -3.52 25.72 -4.68
C GLU A 89 -4.13 25.15 -3.38
N THR A 90 -5.09 25.83 -2.75
CA THR A 90 -5.72 25.37 -1.51
C THR A 90 -6.32 23.96 -1.69
N GLY A 91 -5.85 22.99 -0.89
CA GLY A 91 -6.26 21.59 -0.95
C GLY A 91 -5.65 20.77 -2.09
N ALA A 92 -4.73 21.36 -2.88
CA ALA A 92 -4.10 20.67 -4.00
C ALA A 92 -3.18 19.53 -3.57
N GLN A 93 -2.65 19.57 -2.35
CA GLN A 93 -1.69 18.60 -1.80
C GLN A 93 -2.17 17.88 -0.55
N ASP A 94 -3.47 17.98 -0.24
CA ASP A 94 -4.06 17.37 0.95
C ASP A 94 -4.13 15.84 0.83
N TYR A 95 -4.11 15.19 1.98
CA TYR A 95 -4.35 13.75 2.11
C TYR A 95 -5.85 13.49 2.25
N PHE A 96 -6.33 12.50 1.48
CA PHE A 96 -7.71 12.06 1.51
C PHE A 96 -7.77 10.59 1.87
N THR A 97 -8.73 10.25 2.72
CA THR A 97 -9.09 8.86 3.04
C THR A 97 -10.56 8.64 2.72
N VAL A 98 -10.81 7.70 1.82
CA VAL A 98 -12.16 7.29 1.44
C VAL A 98 -12.49 6.01 2.18
N THR A 99 -13.48 6.11 3.07
CA THR A 99 -13.99 4.98 3.85
C THR A 99 -15.25 4.40 3.21
N ARG A 100 -15.62 3.18 3.61
CA ARG A 100 -16.85 2.48 3.17
C ARG A 100 -18.12 3.34 3.20
N LYS A 101 -18.25 4.25 4.17
CA LYS A 101 -19.42 5.15 4.32
C LYS A 101 -19.58 6.15 3.17
N GLN A 102 -18.49 6.50 2.49
CA GLN A 102 -18.49 7.45 1.38
C GLN A 102 -18.72 6.75 0.02
N LEU A 103 -18.64 5.41 0.01
CA LEU A 103 -18.80 4.61 -1.20
C LEU A 103 -20.27 4.29 -1.45
N LEU A 104 -20.65 4.24 -2.72
CA LEU A 104 -22.01 3.91 -3.16
C LEU A 104 -22.36 2.43 -2.93
N PHE A 105 -21.35 1.57 -2.87
CA PHE A 105 -21.49 0.15 -2.59
C PHE A 105 -20.16 -0.42 -2.07
N ASP A 106 -20.26 -1.59 -1.45
CA ASP A 106 -19.10 -2.26 -0.87
C ASP A 106 -18.17 -2.85 -1.93
N LEU A 107 -16.87 -2.60 -1.73
CA LEU A 107 -15.80 -3.05 -2.60
C LEU A 107 -15.38 -4.49 -2.25
N THR A 108 -16.32 -5.43 -2.38
CA THR A 108 -16.08 -6.87 -2.23
C THR A 108 -15.72 -7.51 -3.57
N ASN A 109 -14.86 -8.53 -3.56
CA ASN A 109 -14.45 -9.28 -4.76
C ASN A 109 -13.97 -8.39 -5.92
N VAL A 110 -13.20 -7.33 -5.62
CA VAL A 110 -12.75 -6.36 -6.62
C VAL A 110 -11.60 -6.93 -7.44
N THR A 111 -11.76 -6.92 -8.77
CA THR A 111 -10.70 -7.31 -9.72
C THR A 111 -9.95 -6.09 -10.27
N GLY A 112 -10.56 -4.90 -10.18
CA GLY A 112 -9.89 -3.67 -10.54
C GLY A 112 -10.62 -2.42 -10.08
N LEU A 113 -9.86 -1.35 -9.87
CA LEU A 113 -10.36 0.00 -9.65
C LEU A 113 -9.87 0.91 -10.77
N ARG A 114 -10.72 1.84 -11.20
CA ARG A 114 -10.39 2.89 -12.17
C ARG A 114 -10.59 4.23 -11.52
N PHE A 115 -9.52 5.00 -11.46
CA PHE A 115 -9.50 6.35 -10.93
C PHE A 115 -9.60 7.32 -12.10
N ILE A 116 -10.56 8.24 -12.01
CA ILE A 116 -10.82 9.28 -13.01
C ILE A 116 -10.66 10.62 -12.29
N LEU A 117 -9.50 11.22 -12.46
CA LEU A 117 -9.13 12.51 -11.88
C LEU A 117 -9.41 13.60 -12.92
N ARG A 118 -10.09 14.68 -12.52
CA ARG A 118 -10.37 15.81 -13.39
C ARG A 118 -9.81 17.09 -12.81
N GLN A 119 -9.22 17.89 -13.68
CA GLN A 119 -8.76 19.23 -13.37
C GLN A 119 -9.28 20.20 -14.46
N PRO A 120 -10.36 20.95 -14.17
CA PRO A 120 -10.93 21.89 -15.15
C PRO A 120 -10.09 23.15 -15.33
N SER A 121 -9.22 23.49 -14.37
CA SER A 121 -8.36 24.66 -14.47
C SER A 121 -7.21 24.41 -15.45
N PRO A 122 -6.96 25.35 -16.39
CA PRO A 122 -5.86 25.27 -17.34
C PRO A 122 -4.49 25.60 -16.72
N VAL A 123 -4.46 26.11 -15.48
CA VAL A 123 -3.25 26.53 -14.78
C VAL A 123 -2.35 25.34 -14.48
N TRP A 124 -2.93 24.17 -14.23
CA TRP A 124 -2.20 22.99 -13.77
C TRP A 124 -1.82 22.08 -14.94
N LYS A 125 -0.54 22.12 -15.31
CA LYS A 125 0.00 21.30 -16.40
C LYS A 125 0.08 19.81 -16.06
N GLU A 126 0.31 19.51 -14.78
CA GLU A 126 0.41 18.16 -14.24
C GLU A 126 -0.53 18.02 -13.05
N PHE A 127 -1.28 16.92 -13.02
CA PHE A 127 -2.12 16.55 -11.89
C PHE A 127 -2.25 15.04 -11.83
N LYS A 128 -2.13 14.48 -10.63
CA LYS A 128 -2.14 13.02 -10.39
C LYS A 128 -2.54 12.74 -8.94
N LEU A 129 -2.61 11.46 -8.60
CA LEU A 129 -2.67 11.02 -7.21
C LEU A 129 -1.31 10.43 -6.83
N GLU A 130 -0.83 10.77 -5.65
CA GLU A 130 0.39 10.22 -5.07
C GLU A 130 0.06 9.38 -3.83
N GLU A 131 1.00 8.53 -3.42
CA GLU A 131 0.88 7.75 -2.16
C GLU A 131 -0.43 6.96 -2.02
N LEU A 132 -0.95 6.43 -3.15
CA LEU A 132 -2.17 5.64 -3.16
C LEU A 132 -1.96 4.33 -2.40
N THR A 133 -2.72 4.15 -1.33
CA THR A 133 -2.68 2.99 -0.44
C THR A 133 -4.07 2.40 -0.27
N PHE A 134 -4.13 1.09 -0.07
CA PHE A 134 -5.38 0.34 0.11
C PHE A 134 -5.31 -0.45 1.39
N VAL A 135 -6.33 -0.32 2.23
CA VAL A 135 -6.52 -1.18 3.40
C VAL A 135 -7.53 -2.25 3.02
N LYS A 136 -7.04 -3.50 3.01
CA LYS A 136 -7.84 -4.67 2.69
C LYS A 136 -8.47 -5.24 3.95
N THR A 137 -9.70 -5.70 3.85
CA THR A 137 -10.26 -6.61 4.84
C THR A 137 -9.68 -7.97 4.51
N THR A 138 -8.65 -8.41 5.23
CA THR A 138 -8.16 -9.79 5.10
C THR A 138 -9.26 -10.70 5.63
N SER A 139 -10.06 -11.27 4.73
CA SER A 139 -10.96 -12.39 5.04
C SER A 139 -10.17 -13.69 5.14
N GLU A 140 -9.06 -13.66 5.87
CA GLU A 140 -8.62 -14.83 6.60
C GLU A 140 -9.16 -14.62 8.00
N THR A 141 -9.57 -15.69 8.65
CA THR A 141 -9.72 -15.76 10.09
C THR A 141 -8.41 -15.40 10.80
N ALA A 142 -7.95 -14.16 10.71
CA ALA A 142 -7.25 -13.51 11.78
C ALA A 142 -8.31 -13.27 12.87
N LYS A 143 -8.68 -14.37 13.56
CA LYS A 143 -8.68 -14.27 15.02
C LYS A 143 -7.31 -13.67 15.30
N SER A 144 -7.23 -12.36 15.51
CA SER A 144 -6.06 -11.78 16.14
C SER A 144 -5.79 -12.74 17.29
N ALA A 145 -4.68 -13.48 17.24
CA ALA A 145 -4.35 -14.34 18.37
C ALA A 145 -4.54 -13.44 19.58
N PRO A 146 -5.48 -13.77 20.49
CA PRO A 146 -5.79 -12.85 21.57
C PRO A 146 -4.46 -12.53 22.21
N LEU A 147 -4.17 -11.24 22.39
CA LEU A 147 -2.89 -10.80 22.96
C LEU A 147 -2.56 -11.75 24.11
N PRO A 148 -1.39 -12.42 24.08
CA PRO A 148 -1.15 -13.53 24.98
C PRO A 148 -1.41 -13.05 26.41
N ALA A 149 -2.09 -13.86 27.23
CA ALA A 149 -2.72 -13.40 28.47
C ALA A 149 -1.78 -12.68 29.46
N TRP A 150 -0.46 -12.84 29.31
CA TRP A 150 0.55 -12.11 30.07
C TRP A 150 0.63 -10.62 29.72
N LEU A 151 0.32 -10.23 28.48
CA LEU A 151 0.35 -8.86 27.96
C LEU A 151 -0.91 -8.07 28.34
N LEU A 152 -2.03 -8.77 28.51
CA LEU A 152 -3.31 -8.20 28.96
C LEU A 152 -3.44 -8.13 30.48
N ARG A 153 -2.50 -8.76 31.22
CA ARG A 153 -2.53 -8.78 32.68
C ARG A 153 -2.06 -7.41 33.18
N PRO A 154 -2.90 -6.64 33.90
CA PRO A 154 -2.45 -5.40 34.53
C PRO A 154 -1.31 -5.72 35.50
N PRO A 155 -0.33 -4.81 35.70
CA PRO A 155 0.68 -4.99 36.72
C PRO A 155 -0.01 -5.24 38.05
N ARG A 156 0.13 -6.44 38.60
CA ARG A 156 -0.43 -6.75 39.93
C ARG A 156 0.34 -5.93 40.95
N ALA A 157 -0.37 -5.31 41.89
CA ALA A 157 0.26 -4.60 42.99
C ALA A 157 1.23 -5.53 43.72
N HIS A 158 2.40 -4.98 44.10
CA HIS A 158 3.47 -5.69 44.81
C HIS A 158 2.92 -6.53 45.97
N GLY A 159 3.10 -7.86 45.90
CA GLY A 159 2.78 -8.76 47.00
C GLY A 159 2.30 -10.16 46.61
N ASP A 160 1.88 -10.36 45.36
CA ASP A 160 1.17 -11.58 44.93
C ASP A 160 1.98 -12.46 43.94
N TYR A 161 3.30 -12.52 44.14
CA TYR A 161 4.17 -13.46 43.43
C TYR A 161 4.13 -14.81 44.18
N PRO A 162 3.73 -15.92 43.56
CA PRO A 162 4.09 -17.22 44.10
C PRO A 162 5.63 -17.27 44.12
N GLU A 163 6.19 -17.57 45.29
CA GLU A 163 7.61 -17.78 45.56
C GLU A 163 8.32 -18.28 44.29
N GLU A 164 9.19 -17.43 43.72
CA GLU A 164 9.89 -17.73 42.48
C GLU A 164 10.64 -19.05 42.67
N LYS A 165 10.13 -20.12 42.04
CA LYS A 165 10.89 -21.36 41.94
C LYS A 165 12.12 -21.03 41.12
N GLU A 166 13.25 -20.88 41.81
CA GLU A 166 14.56 -20.66 41.24
C GLU A 166 14.78 -21.70 40.13
N ILE A 167 14.68 -21.26 38.88
CA ILE A 167 14.85 -22.13 37.72
C ILE A 167 16.35 -22.43 37.64
N LYS A 168 16.77 -23.53 38.29
CA LYS A 168 18.17 -23.96 38.30
C LYS A 168 18.67 -24.16 36.87
N GLY A 169 19.72 -23.42 36.52
CA GLY A 169 20.39 -23.49 35.20
C GLY A 169 20.24 -22.25 34.33
N LEU A 170 19.51 -21.22 34.77
CA LEU A 170 19.54 -19.92 34.10
C LEU A 170 20.76 -19.12 34.56
N PRO A 171 21.54 -18.53 33.63
CA PRO A 171 22.60 -17.60 34.00
C PRO A 171 22.01 -16.36 34.70
N PRO A 172 22.78 -15.70 35.57
CA PRO A 172 22.38 -14.46 36.22
C PRO A 172 21.77 -13.44 35.24
N MET A 173 20.73 -12.71 35.67
CA MET A 173 20.05 -11.70 34.83
C MET A 173 21.02 -10.64 34.26
N ASP A 174 22.04 -10.28 35.04
CA ASP A 174 23.07 -9.32 34.60
C ASP A 174 23.96 -9.91 33.48
N ASP A 175 24.21 -11.22 33.50
CA ASP A 175 24.96 -11.91 32.45
C ASP A 175 24.15 -12.03 31.15
N LEU A 176 22.83 -12.23 31.25
CA LEU A 176 21.93 -12.24 30.08
C LEU A 176 21.84 -10.87 29.43
N SER A 177 21.67 -9.81 30.24
CA SER A 177 21.55 -8.45 29.73
C SER A 177 22.84 -7.98 29.06
N SER A 178 23.99 -8.27 29.66
CA SER A 178 25.30 -7.94 29.09
C SER A 178 25.56 -8.74 27.81
N HIS A 179 25.21 -10.02 27.74
CA HIS A 179 25.31 -10.80 26.49
C HIS A 179 24.44 -10.23 25.37
N LEU A 180 23.19 -9.87 25.67
CA LEU A 180 22.29 -9.28 24.67
C LEU A 180 22.79 -7.93 24.19
N GLN A 181 23.30 -7.10 25.10
CA GLN A 181 23.90 -5.81 24.76
C GLN A 181 25.16 -5.98 23.90
N GLN A 182 26.03 -6.94 24.23
CA GLN A 182 27.20 -7.26 23.42
C GLN A 182 26.81 -7.74 22.03
N MET A 183 25.79 -8.60 21.93
CA MET A 183 25.30 -9.11 20.66
C MET A 183 24.70 -7.98 19.80
N TRP A 184 23.92 -7.10 20.41
CA TRP A 184 23.39 -5.90 19.74
C TRP A 184 24.52 -4.99 19.24
N ALA A 185 25.54 -4.76 20.06
CA ALA A 185 26.70 -3.96 19.68
C ALA A 185 27.46 -4.56 18.48
N MET A 186 27.66 -5.88 18.46
CA MET A 186 28.29 -6.58 17.33
C MET A 186 27.46 -6.47 16.04
N VAL A 187 26.13 -6.65 16.11
CA VAL A 187 25.24 -6.47 14.95
C VAL A 187 25.31 -5.05 14.44
N GLN A 188 25.31 -4.07 15.34
CA GLN A 188 25.37 -2.66 14.96
C GLN A 188 26.72 -2.32 14.30
N GLN A 189 27.82 -2.86 14.82
CA GLN A 189 29.14 -2.70 14.20
C GLN A 189 29.25 -3.42 12.84
N ALA A 190 28.66 -4.62 12.69
CA ALA A 190 28.65 -5.35 11.43
C ALA A 190 27.81 -4.66 10.35
N THR A 191 26.65 -4.10 10.72
CA THR A 191 25.80 -3.30 9.81
C THR A 191 26.44 -1.96 9.46
N ALA A 192 27.17 -1.32 10.38
CA ALA A 192 27.91 -0.08 10.09
C ALA A 192 29.12 -0.33 9.17
N ASN A 193 29.75 -1.51 9.28
CA ASN A 193 30.87 -1.92 8.44
C ASN A 193 30.45 -2.63 7.14
N GLN A 194 29.15 -2.89 6.95
CA GLN A 194 28.63 -3.33 5.65
C GLN A 194 28.75 -2.17 4.67
N THR A 195 29.78 -2.21 3.83
CA THR A 195 29.82 -1.43 2.60
C THR A 195 28.63 -1.84 1.73
N GLN A 196 28.00 -0.88 1.05
CA GLN A 196 26.89 -1.10 0.10
C GLN A 196 27.35 -1.84 -1.17
N VAL A 197 28.13 -2.90 -1.04
CA VAL A 197 28.32 -3.85 -2.12
C VAL A 197 27.14 -4.79 -2.02
N SER A 198 26.18 -4.62 -2.93
CA SER A 198 25.19 -5.65 -3.19
C SER A 198 25.93 -6.96 -3.35
N LEU A 199 25.44 -8.04 -2.72
CA LEU A 199 25.77 -9.40 -3.15
C LEU A 199 25.18 -9.57 -4.56
N GLY A 200 25.81 -8.92 -5.52
CA GLY A 200 25.58 -9.01 -6.94
C GLY A 200 26.18 -10.32 -7.40
N ARG A 201 25.43 -10.99 -8.27
CA ARG A 201 25.85 -12.17 -9.00
C ARG A 201 27.28 -11.96 -9.49
N PHE A 202 28.15 -12.91 -9.19
CA PHE A 202 29.42 -13.05 -9.91
C PHE A 202 29.04 -13.42 -11.35
N ASP A 203 28.93 -12.43 -12.24
CA ASP A 203 29.13 -12.69 -13.67
C ASP A 203 30.61 -12.96 -13.84
N VAL A 204 30.94 -14.22 -14.07
CA VAL A 204 32.27 -14.63 -14.48
C VAL A 204 32.33 -14.37 -15.98
N ASP A 205 33.14 -13.38 -16.40
CA ASP A 205 33.43 -13.16 -17.81
C ASP A 205 33.87 -14.51 -18.45
N ASN A 206 33.13 -14.96 -19.47
CA ASN A 206 33.22 -16.27 -20.17
C ASN A 206 32.35 -17.44 -19.65
N SER A 207 31.32 -17.25 -18.82
CA SER A 207 30.32 -18.31 -18.66
C SER A 207 29.45 -18.43 -19.92
N TYR A 208 29.63 -19.52 -20.66
CA TYR A 208 28.97 -19.82 -21.93
C TYR A 208 27.45 -19.60 -21.91
N ASP A 209 26.97 -18.81 -22.87
CA ASP A 209 25.56 -18.71 -23.23
C ASP A 209 25.13 -20.03 -23.88
N ILE A 210 24.38 -20.86 -23.14
CA ILE A 210 23.81 -22.08 -23.69
C ILE A 210 22.55 -21.67 -24.48
N ASN A 211 22.75 -21.16 -25.69
CA ASN A 211 21.69 -21.08 -26.68
C ASN A 211 21.34 -22.52 -27.09
N LEU A 212 20.36 -23.08 -26.38
CA LEU A 212 19.70 -24.33 -26.74
C LEU A 212 19.02 -24.16 -28.09
N LEU A 213 19.74 -24.65 -29.10
CA LEU A 213 19.35 -24.91 -30.47
C LEU A 213 17.86 -25.30 -30.59
N SER A 214 17.09 -24.52 -31.33
CA SER A 214 15.96 -25.05 -32.07
C SER A 214 16.49 -25.60 -33.41
N TYR A 215 16.78 -26.91 -33.45
CA TYR A 215 16.82 -27.62 -34.73
C TYR A 215 15.39 -27.97 -35.12
N THR A 216 15.08 -27.69 -36.39
CA THR A 216 13.91 -28.20 -37.14
C THR A 216 13.73 -29.69 -37.02
#